data_AF-A0A344L326-F1
#
_entry.id   AF-A0A344L326-F1
#
_cell.length_a   1.000
_cell.length_b   1.000
_cell.length_c   1.000
_cell.angle_alpha   90.00
_cell.angle_beta   90.00
_cell.angle_gamma   90.00
#
_symmetry.space_group_name_H-M   'P 1'
#
loop_
_entity.id
_entity.type
_entity.pdbx_description
1 polymer ?
#
loop_
_entity_poly.entity_id
_entity_poly.type
_entity_poly.pdbx_seq_one_letter_code
_entity_poly.pdbx_strand_id
1 'polypeptide(L)' 'MSGPTPEELARALRAKARAAATAALREGLVDIDERHGQHVADEVVGLLDLPDLFEGLLEPGQDTDDSDEKPYELNTKFEW' A
#
# COMPACT_ATOMS: atom_id res chain seq x y z
N MET A 1 -5.04 14.32 -32.16
CA MET A 1 -4.72 14.12 -30.74
C MET A 1 -5.42 12.84 -30.32
N SER A 2 -4.68 11.78 -30.04
CA SER A 2 -5.29 10.59 -29.43
C SER A 2 -5.48 10.88 -27.96
N GLY A 3 -6.73 10.79 -27.49
CA GLY A 3 -7.05 10.95 -26.07
C GLY A 3 -6.53 9.77 -25.24
N PRO A 4 -6.65 9.85 -23.90
CA PRO A 4 -6.18 8.80 -23.01
C PRO A 4 -6.90 7.49 -23.28
N THR A 5 -6.20 6.37 -23.17
CA THR A 5 -6.80 5.06 -23.36
C THR A 5 -7.67 4.68 -22.15
N PRO A 6 -8.66 3.78 -22.31
CA PRO A 6 -9.43 3.26 -21.18
C PRO A 6 -8.56 2.69 -20.05
N GLU A 7 -7.43 2.07 -20.39
CA GLU A 7 -6.47 1.54 -19.42
C GLU A 7 -5.80 2.65 -18.61
N GLU A 8 -5.41 3.75 -19.24
CA GLU A 8 -4.84 4.93 -18.57
C GLU A 8 -5.86 5.57 -17.61
N LEU A 9 -7.12 5.66 -18.03
CA LEU A 9 -8.21 6.17 -17.19
C LEU A 9 -8.48 5.24 -16.00
N ALA A 10 -8.48 3.92 -16.22
CA ALA A 10 -8.68 2.94 -15.15
C ALA A 10 -7.52 2.98 -14.13
N ARG A 11 -6.27 3.08 -14.59
CA ARG A 11 -5.10 3.26 -13.72
C ARG A 11 -5.20 4.55 -12.90
N ALA A 12 -5.55 5.68 -13.54
CA ALA A 12 -5.73 6.95 -12.85
C ALA A 12 -6.86 6.89 -11.81
N LEU A 13 -7.97 6.21 -12.12
CA LEU A 13 -9.07 6.03 -11.19
C LEU A 13 -8.68 5.18 -9.98
N ARG A 14 -7.96 4.06 -10.18
CA ARG A 14 -7.46 3.22 -9.08
C ARG A 14 -6.51 4.00 -8.16
N ALA A 15 -5.56 4.74 -8.72
CA ALA A 15 -4.65 5.58 -7.94
C ALA A 15 -5.41 6.62 -7.10
N LYS A 16 -6.43 7.25 -7.68
CA LYS A 16 -7.30 8.20 -6.96
C LYS A 16 -8.11 7.52 -5.86
N ALA A 17 -8.68 6.34 -6.14
CA ALA A 17 -9.44 5.57 -5.16
C ALA A 17 -8.55 5.13 -3.99
N ARG A 18 -7.32 4.67 -4.26
CA ARG A 18 -6.34 4.31 -3.23
C ARG A 18 -6.00 5.50 -2.34
N ALA A 19 -5.70 6.65 -2.94
CA ALA A 19 -5.42 7.87 -2.18
C ALA A 19 -6.61 8.28 -1.29
N ALA A 20 -7.83 8.20 -1.80
CA ALA A 20 -9.05 8.51 -1.03
C ALA A 20 -9.27 7.52 0.13
N ALA A 21 -9.11 6.22 -0.12
CA ALA A 21 -9.24 5.19 0.90
C ALA A 21 -8.17 5.33 2.00
N THR A 22 -6.92 5.63 1.63
CA THR A 22 -5.85 5.92 2.61
C THR A 22 -6.17 7.17 3.44
N ALA A 23 -6.71 8.23 2.82
CA ALA A 23 -7.10 9.43 3.53
C ALA A 23 -8.23 9.17 4.54
N ALA A 24 -9.28 8.46 4.11
CA ALA A 24 -10.39 8.08 4.98
C ALA A 24 -9.95 7.18 6.14
N LEU A 25 -9.04 6.23 5.90
CA LEU A 25 -8.47 5.41 6.95
C LEU A 25 -7.70 6.25 7.97
N ARG A 26 -6.86 7.18 7.52
CA ARG A 26 -6.10 8.07 8.40
C ARG A 26 -7.04 8.93 9.25
N GLU A 27 -8.04 9.53 8.63
CA GLU A 27 -9.04 10.35 9.32
C GLU A 27 -9.79 9.53 10.38
N GLY A 28 -10.27 8.33 10.02
CA GLY A 28 -10.93 7.44 10.97
C GLY A 28 -10.05 7.03 12.16
N LEU A 29 -8.75 6.79 11.95
CA LEU A 29 -7.81 6.47 13.02
C LEU A 29 -7.53 7.67 13.93
N VAL A 30 -7.41 8.87 13.37
CA VAL A 30 -7.28 10.12 14.16
C VAL A 30 -8.53 10.33 15.02
N ASP A 31 -9.72 10.17 14.45
CA ASP A 31 -10.98 10.28 15.18
C ASP A 31 -11.09 9.24 16.32
N ILE A 32 -10.51 8.05 16.14
CA ILE A 32 -10.47 7.02 17.19
C ILE A 32 -9.47 7.41 18.27
N ASP A 33 -8.28 7.88 17.91
CA ASP A 33 -7.27 8.37 18.86
C ASP A 33 -7.83 9.53 19.70
N GLU A 34 -8.44 10.54 19.08
CA GLU A 34 -9.00 11.69 19.79
C GLU A 34 -10.11 11.32 20.79
N ARG A 35 -10.90 10.27 20.49
CA ARG A 35 -12.06 9.87 21.33
C ARG A 35 -11.74 8.77 22.35
N HIS A 36 -10.81 7.88 22.02
CA HIS A 36 -10.57 6.64 22.76
C HIS A 36 -9.10 6.45 23.16
N GLY A 37 -8.19 7.30 22.64
CA GLY A 37 -6.77 7.25 22.89
C GLY A 37 -6.01 6.36 21.91
N GLN A 38 -4.74 6.68 21.74
CA GLN A 38 -3.84 6.04 20.78
C GLN A 38 -3.78 4.51 20.88
N HIS A 39 -3.79 3.95 22.08
CA HIS A 39 -3.76 2.50 22.27
C HIS A 39 -4.94 1.78 21.58
N VAL A 40 -6.14 2.39 21.60
CA VAL A 40 -7.32 1.82 20.92
C VAL A 40 -7.18 1.95 19.41
N ALA A 41 -6.64 3.08 18.93
CA ALA A 41 -6.35 3.24 17.50
C ALA A 41 -5.33 2.20 17.01
N ASP A 42 -4.29 1.91 17.78
CA ASP A 42 -3.29 0.88 17.47
C ASP A 42 -3.90 -0.54 17.44
N GLU A 43 -4.79 -0.86 18.38
CA GLU A 43 -5.53 -2.13 18.36
C GLU A 43 -6.44 -2.23 17.13
N VAL A 44 -7.14 -1.16 16.78
CA VAL A 44 -7.98 -1.11 15.58
C VAL A 44 -7.13 -1.33 14.33
N VAL A 45 -5.95 -0.71 14.21
CA VAL A 45 -5.03 -0.98 13.11
C VAL A 45 -4.64 -2.46 13.05
N GLY A 46 -4.36 -3.08 14.20
CA GLY A 46 -4.01 -4.50 14.28
C GLY A 46 -5.16 -5.45 13.90
N LEU A 47 -6.41 -4.99 13.96
CA LEU A 47 -7.60 -5.74 13.55
C LEU A 47 -7.96 -5.54 12.06
N LEU A 48 -7.44 -4.49 11.43
CA LEU A 48 -7.68 -4.21 10.02
C LEU A 48 -6.68 -4.98 9.16
N ASP A 49 -7.20 -5.83 8.27
CA ASP A 49 -6.41 -6.39 7.19
C ASP A 49 -6.21 -5.33 6.10
N LEU A 50 -5.21 -4.47 6.29
CA LEU A 50 -4.89 -3.38 5.37
C LEU A 50 -4.50 -3.88 3.97
N PRO A 51 -3.70 -4.95 3.81
CA PRO A 51 -3.46 -5.55 2.50
C PRO A 51 -4.75 -5.89 1.75
N ASP A 52 -5.69 -6.61 2.39
CA ASP A 52 -6.97 -6.99 1.79
C ASP A 52 -7.83 -5.76 1.42
N LEU A 53 -7.81 -4.72 2.26
CA LEU A 53 -8.57 -3.47 2.03
C LEU A 53 -8.16 -2.77 0.73
N PHE A 54 -6.89 -2.89 0.34
CA PHE A 54 -6.34 -2.21 -0.84
C PHE A 54 -6.10 -3.15 -2.03
N GLU A 55 -6.30 -4.46 -1.90
CA GLU A 55 -5.99 -5.46 -2.93
C GLU A 55 -6.69 -5.13 -4.27
N GLY A 56 -7.99 -4.82 -4.24
CA GLY A 56 -8.75 -4.42 -5.43
C GLY A 56 -8.34 -3.08 -6.07
N LEU A 57 -7.46 -2.33 -5.39
CA LEU A 57 -6.92 -1.04 -5.84
C LEU A 57 -5.43 -1.12 -6.23
N LEU A 58 -4.80 -2.29 -6.09
CA LEU A 58 -3.46 -2.55 -6.59
C LEU A 58 -3.48 -2.70 -8.11
N GLU A 59 -2.33 -2.44 -8.74
CA GLU A 59 -2.18 -2.72 -10.15
C GLU A 59 -2.08 -4.24 -10.35
N PRO A 60 -2.92 -4.86 -11.20
CA PRO A 60 -2.72 -6.25 -11.59
C PRO A 60 -1.40 -6.32 -12.35
N GLY A 61 -0.41 -6.98 -11.76
CA GLY A 61 0.99 -6.99 -12.24
C GLY A 61 2.01 -6.46 -11.23
N GLN A 62 1.56 -6.01 -10.06
CA GLN A 62 2.41 -5.85 -8.89
C GLN A 62 2.22 -7.05 -7.94
N ASP A 63 2.13 -8.26 -8.50
CA ASP A 63 2.58 -9.43 -7.77
C ASP A 63 4.04 -9.13 -7.42
N THR A 64 4.33 -9.02 -6.13
CA THR A 64 5.67 -9.28 -5.64
C THR A 64 5.98 -10.71 -6.03
N ASP A 65 6.55 -10.88 -7.22
CA ASP A 65 7.28 -12.08 -7.61
C ASP A 65 8.50 -12.19 -6.69
N ASP A 66 8.24 -12.60 -5.45
CA ASP A 66 9.23 -13.00 -4.45
C ASP A 66 9.63 -14.46 -4.74
N SER A 67 10.02 -14.71 -6.00
CA SER A 67 10.58 -15.98 -6.47
C SER A 67 11.81 -15.78 -7.35
N ASP A 68 12.50 -14.65 -7.17
CA ASP A 68 13.89 -14.51 -7.61
C ASP A 68 14.75 -14.14 -6.38
N GLU A 69 14.77 -15.09 -5.42
CA GLU A 69 15.81 -15.25 -4.42
C GLU A 69 17.15 -15.50 -5.16
N LYS A 70 17.70 -14.43 -5.75
CA LYS A 70 19.11 -14.38 -6.08
C LYS A 70 19.82 -14.10 -4.75
N PRO A 71 20.59 -15.05 -4.19
CA PRO A 71 21.26 -14.84 -2.91
C PRO A 71 22.21 -13.66 -3.07
N TYR A 72 22.18 -12.75 -2.11
CA TYR A 72 23.10 -11.64 -1.98
C TYR A 72 24.55 -12.19 -1.99
N GLU A 73 25.27 -12.03 -3.09
CA GLU A 73 26.72 -12.22 -3.08
C GLU A 73 27.32 -11.03 -2.32
N LEU A 74 27.58 -11.24 -1.02
CA LEU A 74 28.44 -10.39 -0.22
C LEU A 74 29.84 -10.43 -0.83
N ASN A 75 30.13 -9.48 -1.73
CA ASN A 75 31.47 -9.26 -2.25
C ASN A 75 32.35 -8.64 -1.15
N THR A 76 32.81 -9.47 -0.21
CA THR A 76 33.83 -9.10 0.76
C THR A 76 35.19 -9.03 0.07
N LYS A 77 35.51 -7.87 -0.51
CA LYS A 77 36.92 -7.50 -0.72
C LYS A 77 37.41 -6.77 0.53
N PHE A 78 37.92 -7.55 1.49
CA PHE A 78 38.96 -7.09 2.39
C PHE A 78 40.27 -7.17 1.62
N GLU A 79 40.86 -6.02 1.28
CA GLU A 79 42.27 -5.94 0.89
C GLU A 79 43.05 -5.50 2.14
N TRP A 80 43.99 -6.35 2.57
CA TRP A 80 45.02 -6.08 3.57
C TRP A 80 46.25 -5.47 2.88
#